data_AF-A0A958H4C0-F1
#
_entry.id   AF-A0A958H4C0-F1
#
_cell.length_a   1.000
_cell.length_b   1.000
_cell.length_c   1.000
_cell.angle_alpha   90.00
_cell.angle_beta   90.00
_cell.angle_gamma   90.00
#
_symmetry.space_group_name_H-M   'P 1'
#
loop_
_entity.id
_entity.type
_entity.pdbx_description
1 polymer ?
#
loop_
_entity_poly.entity_id
_entity_poly.type
_entity_poly.pdbx_seq_one_letter_code
_entity_poly.pdbx_strand_id
1 'polypeptide(L)' 'MANVYESTHPLVKHKLTFLRDKQTNPKDFRELIREISILLAYEVTQDLALESTSVETPMGQASGSILQEQIGL' A
#
# COMPACT_ATOMS: atom_id res chain seq x y z
N MET A 1 -13.19 -19.38 -6.85
CA MET A 1 -12.30 -18.21 -6.68
C MET A 1 -12.64 -17.51 -5.36
N ALA A 2 -12.51 -18.19 -4.22
CA ALA A 2 -12.96 -17.64 -2.93
C ALA A 2 -12.00 -16.61 -2.32
N ASN A 3 -10.74 -16.58 -2.76
CA ASN A 3 -9.66 -15.77 -2.14
C ASN A 3 -9.02 -14.81 -3.16
N VAL A 4 -9.83 -14.22 -4.05
CA VAL A 4 -9.34 -13.23 -5.03
C VAL A 4 -9.99 -11.89 -4.71
N TYR A 5 -9.16 -10.89 -4.40
CA TYR A 5 -9.57 -9.53 -4.10
C TYR A 5 -9.10 -8.61 -5.22
N GLU A 6 -10.03 -8.11 -6.04
CA GLU A 6 -9.73 -7.16 -7.10
C GLU A 6 -9.72 -5.73 -6.56
N SER A 7 -8.65 -4.99 -6.80
CA SER A 7 -8.59 -3.56 -6.46
C SER A 7 -9.61 -2.76 -7.28
N THR A 8 -10.52 -2.08 -6.59
CA THR A 8 -11.51 -1.19 -7.23
C THR A 8 -10.99 0.23 -7.45
N HIS A 9 -9.75 0.54 -7.06
CA HIS A 9 -9.23 1.91 -7.05
C HIS A 9 -9.04 2.48 -8.47
N PRO A 10 -9.60 3.67 -8.79
CA PRO A 10 -9.51 4.26 -10.13
C PRO A 10 -8.08 4.45 -10.64
N LEU A 11 -7.15 4.86 -9.77
CA LEU A 11 -5.73 5.02 -10.17
C LEU A 11 -5.06 3.70 -10.53
N VAL A 12 -5.43 2.57 -9.89
CA VAL A 12 -4.90 1.26 -10.25
C VAL A 12 -5.34 0.91 -11.67
N LYS A 13 -6.62 1.09 -12.01
CA LYS A 13 -7.16 0.85 -13.36
C LYS A 13 -6.51 1.75 -14.42
N HIS A 14 -6.33 3.03 -14.11
CA HIS A 14 -5.66 3.99 -14.97
C HIS A 14 -4.20 3.59 -15.26
N LYS A 15 -3.41 3.33 -14.20
CA LYS A 15 -1.98 2.96 -14.35
C LYS A 15 -1.82 1.58 -15.01
N LEU A 16 -2.71 0.64 -14.70
CA LEU A 16 -2.72 -0.69 -15.32
C LEU A 16 -2.93 -0.62 -16.84
N THR A 17 -3.68 0.36 -17.32
CA THR A 17 -3.86 0.60 -18.76
C THR A 17 -2.53 0.92 -19.43
N PHE A 18 -1.76 1.87 -18.89
CA PHE A 18 -0.43 2.21 -19.42
C PHE A 18 0.58 1.09 -19.21
N LEU A 19 0.51 0.36 -18.09
CA LEU A 19 1.38 -0.79 -17.84
C LEU A 19 1.21 -1.87 -18.91
N ARG A 20 -0.01 -2.04 -19.44
CA ARG A 20 -0.35 -3.01 -20.50
C ARG A 20 -0.06 -2.49 -21.90
N ASP A 21 0.18 -1.20 -22.10
CA ASP A 21 0.47 -0.64 -23.41
C ASP A 21 1.87 -1.09 -23.88
N LYS A 22 1.92 -1.69 -25.07
CA LYS A 22 3.16 -2.12 -25.72
C LYS A 22 4.12 -0.98 -26.06
N GLN A 23 3.62 0.26 -26.09
CA GLN A 23 4.42 1.45 -26.37
C GLN A 23 5.12 2.00 -25.12
N THR A 24 4.74 1.53 -23.93
CA THR A 24 5.34 1.96 -22.67
C THR A 24 6.80 1.54 -22.62
N ASN A 25 7.69 2.52 -22.42
CA ASN A 25 9.12 2.24 -22.37
C ASN A 25 9.50 1.53 -21.05
N PRO A 26 10.67 0.86 -21.00
CA PRO A 26 11.06 0.08 -19.83
C PRO A 26 11.21 0.88 -18.53
N LYS A 27 11.51 2.19 -18.61
CA LYS A 27 11.63 3.04 -17.41
C LYS A 27 10.25 3.26 -16.80
N ASP A 28 9.33 3.76 -17.62
CA ASP A 28 7.97 4.08 -17.19
C ASP A 28 7.23 2.81 -16.72
N PHE A 29 7.48 1.67 -17.36
CA PHE A 29 6.94 0.39 -16.91
C PHE A 29 7.33 0.05 -15.46
N ARG A 30 8.61 0.23 -15.09
CA ARG A 30 9.08 -0.01 -13.71
C ARG A 30 8.49 0.99 -12.72
N GLU A 31 8.33 2.24 -13.14
CA GLU A 31 7.70 3.28 -12.32
C GLU A 31 6.23 2.93 -12.06
N LEU A 32 5.48 2.58 -13.10
CA LEU A 32 4.08 2.16 -12.99
C LEU A 32 3.90 0.93 -12.09
N ILE A 33 4.76 -0.08 -12.19
CA ILE A 33 4.72 -1.24 -11.26
C ILE A 33 4.88 -0.76 -9.83
N ARG A 34 5.87 0.10 -9.56
CA ARG A 34 6.14 0.58 -8.21
C ARG A 34 4.93 1.32 -7.63
N GLU A 35 4.32 2.19 -8.43
CA GLU A 35 3.14 2.96 -8.03
C GLU A 35 1.93 2.06 -7.78
N ILE A 36 1.67 1.09 -8.65
CA ILE A 36 0.58 0.13 -8.47
C ILE A 36 0.82 -0.69 -7.20
N SER A 37 2.04 -1.18 -6.95
CA SER A 37 2.38 -1.95 -5.76
C SER A 37 2.13 -1.17 -4.46
N ILE A 38 2.38 0.14 -4.44
CA ILE A 38 2.10 0.98 -3.26
C ILE A 38 0.59 1.08 -3.01
N LEU A 39 -0.21 1.26 -4.07
CA LEU A 39 -1.67 1.32 -3.95
C LEU A 39 -2.24 -0.01 -3.44
N LEU A 40 -1.75 -1.13 -3.99
CA LEU A 40 -2.16 -2.46 -3.52
C LEU A 40 -1.71 -2.74 -2.09
N ALA A 41 -0.49 -2.31 -1.72
CA ALA A 41 0.00 -2.45 -0.36
C ALA A 41 -0.92 -1.71 0.62
N TYR A 42 -1.35 -0.50 0.30
CA TYR A 42 -2.28 0.26 1.14
C TYR A 42 -3.64 -0.44 1.32
N GLU A 43 -4.18 -1.06 0.26
CA GLU A 43 -5.45 -1.80 0.34
C GLU A 43 -5.31 -3.08 1.17
N VAL A 44 -4.23 -3.86 0.96
CA VAL A 44 -4.03 -5.15 1.64
C VAL A 44 -3.60 -5.01 3.09
N THR A 45 -3.11 -3.84 3.51
CA THR A 45 -2.71 -3.59 4.90
C THR A 45 -3.78 -2.90 5.74
N GLN A 46 -5.00 -2.75 5.21
CA GLN A 46 -6.07 -2.00 5.86
C GLN A 46 -6.63 -2.70 7.12
N ASP A 47 -6.61 -4.02 7.16
CA ASP A 47 -7.18 -4.86 8.21
C ASP A 47 -6.15 -5.37 9.23
N LEU A 48 -4.92 -4.87 9.17
CA LEU A 48 -3.85 -5.27 10.08
C LEU A 48 -4.15 -4.89 11.53
N ALA A 49 -3.80 -5.81 12.43
CA ALA A 49 -3.97 -5.59 13.85
C ALA A 49 -2.97 -4.57 14.41
N LEU A 50 -3.45 -3.76 15.35
CA LEU A 50 -2.70 -2.71 16.03
C LEU A 50 -2.66 -2.96 17.54
N GLU A 51 -1.53 -2.61 18.16
CA GLU A 51 -1.35 -2.60 19.61
C GLU A 51 -1.21 -1.18 20.14
N SER A 52 -1.77 -0.92 21.33
CA SER A 52 -1.68 0.39 21.98
C SER A 52 -0.30 0.61 22.59
N THR A 53 0.26 1.80 22.37
CA THR A 53 1.54 2.20 22.97
C THR A 53 1.50 3.64 23.48
N SER A 54 2.47 4.02 24.31
CA SER A 54 2.64 5.38 24.79
C SER A 54 3.98 5.93 24.30
N VAL A 55 3.97 7.15 23.74
CA VAL A 55 5.16 7.84 23.24
C VAL A 55 5.32 9.21 23.88
N GLU A 56 6.56 9.67 24.00
CA GLU A 56 6.86 11.04 24.39
C GLU A 56 6.92 11.92 23.14
N THR A 57 6.08 12.95 23.10
CA THR A 57 6.09 13.97 22.05
C THR A 57 6.72 15.26 22.60
N PRO A 58 7.13 16.21 21.75
CA PRO A 58 7.63 17.52 22.22
C PRO A 58 6.65 18.28 23.13
N MET A 59 5.37 17.92 23.13
CA MET A 59 4.33 18.55 23.95
C MET A 59 3.87 17.68 25.14
N GLY A 60 4.50 16.53 25.37
CA GLY A 60 4.18 15.60 26.47
C GLY A 60 3.83 14.18 26.01
N GLN A 61 3.37 13.36 26.96
CA GLN A 61 3.04 11.94 26.72
C GLN A 61 1.73 11.79 25.94
N ALA A 62 1.73 10.94 24.91
CA ALA A 62 0.58 10.68 24.05
C ALA A 62 0.38 9.17 23.81
N SER A 63 -0.89 8.76 23.69
CA SER A 63 -1.26 7.42 23.25
C SER A 63 -1.10 7.30 21.74
N GLY A 64 -0.52 6.19 21.29
CA GLY A 64 -0.34 5.85 19.88
C GLY A 64 -0.66 4.39 19.60
N SER A 65 -0.43 3.97 18.36
CA SER A 65 -0.65 2.58 17.93
C SER A 65 0.52 2.12 17.06
N ILE A 66 0.92 0.86 17.25
CA ILE A 66 1.94 0.19 16.45
C ILE A 66 1.34 -1.06 15.81
N LEU A 67 1.90 -1.53 14.70
CA LEU A 67 1.51 -2.82 14.12
C LEU A 67 1.81 -3.95 15.11
N GLN A 68 0.86 -4.86 15.26
CA GLN A 68 1.01 -6.05 16.09
C GLN A 68 2.03 -7.03 15.51
N GLU A 69 2.05 -7.16 14.19
CA GLU A 69 2.93 -8.06 13.45
C GLU A 69 3.96 -7.27 12.65
N GLN A 70 5.14 -7.88 12.48
CA GLN A 70 6.19 -7.33 11.63
C GLN A 70 5.89 -7.66 10.16
N ILE A 71 5.78 -6.62 9.33
CA ILE A 71 5.40 -6.76 7.90
C ILE A 71 6.47 -6.11 7.04
N GLY A 72 7.24 -6.95 6.33
CA GLY A 72 8.27 -6.51 5.39
C GLY A 72 9.48 -5.88 6.08
N LEU A 73 10.54 -6.68 6.23
CA LEU A 73 11.82 -6.39 6.91
C LEU A 73 11.74 -6.01 8.40
#